data_AF-N1UXQ6-F1
#
_entry.id   AF-N1UXQ6-F1
#
_cell.length_a   1.000
_cell.length_b   1.000
_cell.length_c   1.000
_cell.angle_alpha   90.00
_cell.angle_beta   90.00
_cell.angle_gamma   90.00
#
_symmetry.space_group_name_H-M   'P 1'
#
loop_
_entity.id
_entity.type
_entity.pdbx_description
1 polymer ?
#
loop_
_entity_poly.entity_id
_entity_poly.type
_entity_poly.pdbx_seq_one_letter_code
_entity_poly.pdbx_strand_id
1 'polypeptide(L)'
;MHDAHHTRKDPAMATALHHIPETAQPATPDAAGEGHFDTDVAIVGGGPVGTLLAVLLGRRGHRVTIVEKWPAFYEQPRAITFDHEIARILNILGIDSDNDPAIDYHNDIYYWKNAE
;
A
#
# COMPACT_ATOMS: atom_id res chain seq x y z
N MET A 1 -24.82 28.77 -23.69
CA MET A 1 -25.03 28.73 -22.23
C MET A 1 -24.66 27.33 -21.75
N HIS A 2 -23.39 27.13 -21.43
CA HIS A 2 -22.85 26.01 -20.66
C HIS A 2 -21.43 26.43 -20.25
N ASP A 3 -21.32 26.89 -19.01
CA ASP A 3 -20.08 27.35 -18.41
C ASP A 3 -19.17 26.15 -18.10
N ALA A 4 -17.92 26.26 -18.53
CA ALA A 4 -16.86 25.33 -18.18
C ALA A 4 -16.46 25.55 -16.72
N HIS A 5 -16.76 24.58 -15.85
CA HIS A 5 -16.20 24.51 -14.51
C HIS A 5 -14.70 24.18 -14.60
N HIS A 6 -13.89 25.23 -14.71
CA HIS A 6 -12.45 25.17 -14.50
C HIS A 6 -12.20 25.03 -13.00
N THR A 7 -12.07 23.80 -12.51
CA THR A 7 -11.60 23.53 -11.16
C THR A 7 -10.15 23.96 -11.07
N ARG A 8 -9.95 25.15 -10.48
CA ARG A 8 -8.65 25.71 -10.15
C ARG A 8 -7.95 24.72 -9.22
N LYS A 9 -6.91 24.04 -9.70
CA LYS A 9 -6.03 23.20 -8.87
C LYS A 9 -5.37 24.13 -7.84
N ASP A 10 -5.78 24.02 -6.58
CA ASP A 10 -5.22 24.81 -5.49
C ASP A 10 -3.76 24.36 -5.24
N PRO A 11 -2.77 25.24 -5.49
CA PRO A 11 -1.36 24.87 -5.36
C PRO A 11 -0.95 24.57 -3.91
N ALA A 12 -1.79 24.87 -2.91
CA ALA A 12 -1.50 24.58 -1.51
C ALA A 12 -1.64 23.09 -1.13
N MET A 13 -2.43 22.28 -1.87
CA MET A 13 -2.55 20.84 -1.59
C MET A 13 -1.42 20.00 -2.20
N ALA A 14 -0.72 20.50 -3.22
CA ALA A 14 0.39 19.79 -3.86
C ALA A 14 1.66 19.78 -2.99
N THR A 15 1.84 20.78 -2.13
CA THR A 15 3.07 20.96 -1.33
C THR A 15 3.14 20.02 -0.12
N ALA A 16 2.03 19.42 0.32
CA ALA A 16 2.01 18.47 1.43
C ALA A 16 2.51 17.05 1.06
N LEU A 17 2.76 16.79 -0.24
CA LEU A 17 3.11 15.47 -0.76
C LEU A 17 4.61 15.14 -0.74
N HIS A 18 5.48 16.11 -0.40
CA HIS A 18 6.94 15.97 -0.57
C HIS A 18 7.73 15.53 0.67
N HIS A 19 7.08 15.16 1.77
CA HIS A 19 7.78 14.67 2.95
C HIS A 19 7.22 13.34 3.46
N ILE A 20 7.34 12.30 2.63
CA ILE A 20 7.53 10.96 3.16
C ILE A 20 9.01 10.90 3.57
N PRO A 21 9.37 10.73 4.85
CA PRO A 21 10.77 10.58 5.22
C PRO A 21 11.34 9.38 4.46
N GLU A 22 12.38 9.61 3.65
CA GLU A 22 13.06 8.65 2.79
C GLU A 22 13.85 7.57 3.57
N THR A 23 13.56 7.39 4.87
CA THR A 23 14.29 6.48 5.74
C THR A 23 13.35 5.76 6.71
N ALA A 24 12.31 5.12 6.19
CA ALA A 24 11.92 3.86 6.82
C ALA A 24 12.89 2.80 6.28
N GLN A 25 14.13 2.82 6.78
CA GLN A 25 15.04 1.71 6.60
C GLN A 25 14.29 0.45 7.04
N PRO A 26 14.27 -0.66 6.26
CA PRO A 26 13.86 -1.92 6.84
C PRO A 26 14.77 -2.13 8.05
N ALA A 27 14.19 -2.19 9.25
CA ALA A 27 14.96 -2.49 10.44
C ALA A 27 15.68 -3.80 10.14
N THR A 28 17.01 -3.78 10.17
CA THR A 28 17.80 -5.00 10.09
C THR A 28 17.22 -5.93 11.16
N PRO A 29 16.71 -7.12 10.81
CA PRO A 29 16.29 -8.05 11.83
C PRO A 29 17.54 -8.34 12.64
N ASP A 30 17.56 -7.92 13.92
CA ASP A 30 18.58 -8.39 14.83
C ASP A 30 18.60 -9.91 14.71
N ALA A 31 19.76 -10.41 14.28
CA ALA A 31 19.93 -11.77 13.84
C ALA A 31 19.37 -12.74 14.90
N ALA A 32 18.28 -13.44 14.57
CA ALA A 32 17.71 -14.58 15.30
C ALA A 32 17.92 -14.52 16.83
N GLY A 33 17.47 -13.45 17.47
CA GLY A 33 17.45 -13.29 18.92
C GLY A 33 16.03 -13.03 19.38
N GLU A 34 15.69 -13.35 20.62
CA GLU A 34 14.44 -12.91 21.27
C GLU A 34 14.42 -11.37 21.34
N GLY A 35 14.07 -10.74 20.22
CA GLY A 35 14.07 -9.31 20.04
C GLY A 35 12.81 -8.73 20.67
N HIS A 36 12.99 -7.96 21.74
CA HIS A 36 11.92 -7.11 22.24
C HIS A 36 11.63 -6.01 21.20
N PHE A 37 10.47 -6.10 20.53
CA PHE A 37 10.01 -5.04 19.64
C PHE A 37 9.28 -3.98 20.45
N ASP A 38 9.88 -2.80 20.61
CA ASP A 38 9.20 -1.63 21.16
C ASP A 38 8.33 -0.99 20.06
N THR A 39 7.05 -1.32 20.07
CA THR A 39 6.08 -0.94 19.03
C THR A 39 4.78 -0.49 19.67
N ASP A 40 4.07 0.43 19.04
CA ASP A 40 2.77 0.89 19.51
C ASP A 40 1.66 -0.05 19.02
N VAL A 41 1.86 -0.65 17.83
CA VAL A 41 0.90 -1.58 17.20
C VAL A 41 1.64 -2.76 16.56
N ALA A 42 1.26 -3.97 16.94
CA ALA A 42 1.65 -5.20 16.25
C ALA A 42 0.54 -5.67 15.30
N ILE A 43 0.89 -5.93 14.04
CA ILE A 43 0.00 -6.45 13.00
C ILE A 43 0.44 -7.88 12.67
N VAL A 44 -0.48 -8.84 12.76
CA VAL A 44 -0.21 -10.24 12.39
C VAL A 44 -0.76 -10.49 10.99
N GLY A 45 0.15 -10.68 10.03
CA GLY A 45 -0.13 -10.88 8.61
C GLY A 45 0.28 -9.69 7.73
N GLY A 46 1.19 -9.93 6.79
CA GLY A 46 1.70 -8.98 5.79
C GLY A 46 0.93 -9.02 4.46
N GLY A 47 -0.33 -9.44 4.48
CA GLY A 47 -1.21 -9.40 3.31
C GLY A 47 -1.66 -7.97 2.97
N PRO A 48 -2.48 -7.79 1.91
CA PRO A 48 -2.90 -6.47 1.44
C PRO A 48 -3.50 -5.58 2.55
N VAL A 49 -4.33 -6.17 3.42
CA VAL A 49 -4.97 -5.45 4.54
C VAL A 49 -3.95 -5.04 5.61
N GLY A 50 -3.05 -5.94 6.00
CA GLY A 50 -2.06 -5.67 7.04
C GLY A 50 -1.06 -4.59 6.61
N THR A 51 -0.60 -4.66 5.36
CA THR A 51 0.32 -3.69 4.77
C THR A 51 -0.34 -2.32 4.60
N LEU A 52 -1.59 -2.27 4.11
CA LEU A 52 -2.37 -1.04 4.04
C LEU A 52 -2.52 -0.38 5.42
N LEU A 53 -2.91 -1.16 6.42
CA LEU A 53 -3.08 -0.67 7.79
C LEU A 53 -1.75 -0.13 8.36
N ALA A 54 -0.65 -0.85 8.14
CA ALA A 54 0.68 -0.43 8.59
C ALA A 54 1.08 0.92 8.00
N VAL A 55 0.88 1.12 6.69
CA VAL A 55 1.15 2.41 6.04
C VAL A 55 0.28 3.52 6.62
N LEU A 56 -1.02 3.27 6.81
CA LEU A 56 -1.96 4.26 7.35
C LEU A 56 -1.64 4.65 8.80
N LEU A 57 -1.20 3.70 9.63
CA LEU A 57 -0.79 3.95 11.01
C LEU A 57 0.58 4.62 11.09
N GLY A 58 1.53 4.21 10.25
CA GLY A 58 2.85 4.85 10.15
C GLY A 58 2.74 6.32 9.72
N ARG A 59 1.87 6.64 8.75
CA ARG A 59 1.56 8.03 8.36
C ARG A 59 0.94 8.87 9.48
N ARG A 60 0.35 8.23 10.50
CA ARG A 60 -0.17 8.88 11.71
C ARG A 60 0.86 8.97 12.84
N GLY A 61 2.09 8.51 12.62
CA GLY A 61 3.19 8.59 13.57
C GLY A 61 3.32 7.40 14.53
N HIS A 62 2.58 6.31 14.30
CA HIS A 62 2.70 5.10 15.13
C HIS A 62 3.91 4.26 14.72
N ARG A 63 4.59 3.67 15.72
CA ARG A 63 5.57 2.60 15.51
C ARG A 63 4.79 1.31 15.30
N VAL A 64 4.95 0.70 14.13
CA VAL A 64 4.18 -0.48 13.72
C VAL A 64 5.13 -1.62 13.36
N THR A 65 4.86 -2.80 13.92
CA THR A 65 5.57 -4.04 13.59
C THR A 65 4.63 -5.01 12.89
N ILE A 66 4.99 -5.48 11.70
CA ILE A 66 4.26 -6.56 11.01
C ILE A 66 4.97 -7.89 11.30
N VAL A 67 4.20 -8.89 11.73
CA VAL A 67 4.65 -10.27 11.89
C VAL A 67 4.02 -11.10 10.77
N GLU A 68 4.84 -11.57 9.84
CA GLU A 68 4.43 -12.42 8.73
C GLU A 68 5.11 -13.78 8.83
N LYS A 69 4.37 -14.85 8.52
CA LYS A 69 4.86 -16.22 8.55
C LYS A 69 5.86 -16.48 7.42
N TRP A 70 5.61 -15.91 6.25
CA TRP A 70 6.43 -16.13 5.06
C TRP A 70 7.55 -15.08 4.94
N PRO A 71 8.80 -15.50 4.68
CA PRO A 71 9.94 -14.58 4.60
C PRO A 71 9.93 -13.72 3.33
N ALA A 72 9.08 -14.04 2.36
CA ALA A 72 8.95 -13.35 1.10
C ALA A 72 7.49 -13.30 0.67
N PHE A 73 7.15 -12.32 -0.16
CA PHE A 73 5.84 -12.25 -0.79
C PHE A 73 5.63 -13.42 -1.74
N TYR A 74 4.38 -13.87 -1.82
CA TYR A 74 3.98 -14.90 -2.78
C TYR A 74 4.03 -14.32 -4.20
N GLU A 75 4.74 -14.98 -5.12
CA GLU A 75 5.07 -14.44 -6.44
C GLU A 75 3.87 -14.33 -7.39
N GLN A 76 2.84 -15.16 -7.21
CA GLN A 76 1.69 -15.16 -8.11
C GLN A 76 0.58 -14.23 -7.59
N PRO A 77 0.00 -13.37 -8.44
CA PRO A 77 -1.09 -12.49 -8.04
C PRO A 77 -2.32 -13.33 -7.66
N ARG A 78 -2.81 -13.11 -6.43
CA ARG A 78 -4.07 -13.71 -5.93
C ARG A 78 -5.24 -12.73 -5.95
N ALA A 79 -4.97 -11.44 -6.09
CA ALA A 79 -5.95 -10.39 -6.34
C ALA A 79 -5.56 -9.73 -7.66
N ILE A 80 -6.39 -9.94 -8.69
CA ILE A 80 -6.12 -9.53 -10.07
C ILE A 80 -7.02 -8.38 -10.49
N THR A 81 -8.14 -8.21 -9.77
CA THR A 81 -9.10 -7.15 -9.99
C THR A 81 -9.47 -6.52 -8.66
N PHE A 82 -9.83 -5.25 -8.72
CA PHE A 82 -10.38 -4.49 -7.60
C PHE A 82 -11.47 -3.57 -8.11
N ASP A 83 -12.43 -3.22 -7.26
CA ASP A 83 -13.54 -2.36 -7.62
C ASP A 83 -13.25 -0.88 -7.28
N HIS A 84 -14.26 -0.02 -7.49
CA HIS A 84 -14.17 1.41 -7.19
C HIS A 84 -13.99 1.72 -5.70
N GLU A 85 -14.43 0.84 -4.79
CA GLU A 85 -14.22 1.06 -3.36
C GLU A 85 -12.77 0.81 -2.96
N ILE A 86 -12.15 -0.23 -3.52
CA ILE A 86 -10.73 -0.46 -3.33
C ILE A 86 -9.89 0.64 -4.00
N ALA A 87 -10.28 1.09 -5.20
CA ALA A 87 -9.64 2.24 -5.85
C ALA A 87 -9.66 3.48 -4.96
N ARG A 88 -10.81 3.76 -4.32
CA ARG A 88 -10.95 4.89 -3.38
C ARG A 88 -10.03 4.74 -2.16
N ILE A 89 -9.84 3.52 -1.65
CA ILE A 89 -8.92 3.24 -0.55
C ILE A 89 -7.46 3.45 -0.98
N LEU A 90 -7.08 2.97 -2.15
CA LEU A 90 -5.74 3.16 -2.72
C LEU A 90 -5.42 4.64 -2.96
N ASN A 91 -6.42 5.43 -3.38
CA ASN A 91 -6.27 6.86 -3.55
C ASN A 91 -5.94 7.60 -2.24
N ILE A 92 -6.34 7.08 -1.06
CA ILE A 92 -5.91 7.63 0.24
C ILE A 92 -4.38 7.51 0.40
N LEU A 93 -3.78 6.50 -0.22
CA LEU A 93 -2.34 6.33 -0.24
C LEU A 93 -1.63 7.19 -1.30
N GLY A 94 -2.38 7.81 -2.21
CA GLY A 94 -1.87 8.54 -3.37
C GLY A 94 -1.73 7.67 -4.62
N ILE A 95 -2.30 6.47 -4.62
CA ILE A 95 -2.26 5.54 -5.75
C ILE A 95 -3.51 5.78 -6.60
N ASP A 96 -3.30 6.34 -7.79
CA ASP A 96 -4.35 6.59 -8.78
C ASP A 96 -4.69 5.29 -9.54
N SER A 97 -5.95 4.85 -9.46
CA SER A 97 -6.41 3.62 -10.11
C SER A 97 -6.31 3.62 -11.62
N ASP A 98 -6.16 4.79 -12.25
CA ASP A 98 -6.19 4.98 -13.70
C ASP A 98 -4.80 5.20 -14.31
N ASN A 99 -3.85 5.72 -13.53
CA ASN A 99 -2.55 6.21 -14.05
C ASN A 99 -1.34 5.86 -13.19
N ASP A 100 -1.51 5.20 -12.04
CA ASP A 100 -0.37 4.87 -11.19
C ASP A 100 0.49 3.75 -11.81
N PRO A 101 1.83 3.92 -11.88
CA PRO A 101 2.72 2.90 -12.44
C PRO A 101 2.78 1.60 -11.64
N ALA A 102 2.25 1.58 -10.41
CA ALA A 102 2.10 0.35 -9.62
C ALA A 102 0.91 -0.51 -10.07
N ILE A 103 0.08 -0.03 -11.00
CA ILE A 103 -1.11 -0.73 -11.51
C ILE A 103 -0.86 -1.14 -12.96
N ASP A 104 -0.71 -2.45 -13.18
CA ASP A 104 -0.64 -3.03 -14.52
C ASP A 104 -2.02 -3.48 -14.99
N TYR A 105 -2.40 -3.06 -16.20
CA TYR A 105 -3.59 -3.56 -16.89
C TYR A 105 -3.22 -4.72 -17.80
N HIS A 106 -3.69 -5.91 -17.47
CA HIS A 106 -3.57 -7.07 -18.33
C HIS A 106 -4.81 -7.17 -19.22
N ASN A 107 -4.61 -7.12 -20.55
CA ASN A 107 -5.68 -7.37 -21.54
C ASN A 107 -5.97 -8.88 -21.75
N ASP A 108 -5.22 -9.74 -21.07
CA ASP A 108 -5.33 -11.19 -21.20
C ASP A 108 -6.39 -11.76 -20.26
N ILE A 109 -7.11 -12.78 -20.75
CA ILE A 109 -8.10 -13.49 -19.94
C ILE A 109 -7.35 -14.38 -18.94
N TYR A 110 -7.56 -14.15 -17.65
CA TYR A 110 -7.01 -15.01 -16.61
C TYR A 110 -7.62 -16.41 -16.71
N TYR A 111 -6.80 -17.40 -17.09
CA TYR A 111 -7.19 -18.81 -17.13
C TYR A 111 -6.62 -19.54 -15.92
N TRP A 112 -7.49 -19.90 -14.98
CA TRP A 112 -7.10 -20.69 -13.81
C TRP A 112 -7.01 -22.17 -14.17
N LYS A 113 -5.82 -22.77 -14.04
CA LYS A 113 -5.58 -24.21 -14.18
C LYS A 113 -5.10 -24.76 -12.84
N ASN A 114 -5.78 -25.77 -12.31
CA ASN A 114 -5.29 -26.56 -11.17
C ASN A 114 -3.98 -27.26 -11.53
N ALA A 115 -3.15 -27.52 -10.52
CA ALA A 115 -2.06 -28.50 -10.66
C ALA A 115 -2.67 -29.87 -10.99
N GLU A 116 -2.00 -30.62 -11.88
CA GLU A 116 -2.32 -32.02 -12.20
C GLU A 116 -2.03 -32.95 -11.01
#